data_AF-A0A397CCF6-F1
#
_entry.id   AF-A0A397CCF6-F1
#
_cell.length_a   1.000
_cell.length_b   1.000
_cell.length_c   1.000
_cell.angle_alpha   90.00
_cell.angle_beta   90.00
_cell.angle_gamma   90.00
#
_symmetry.space_group_name_H-M   'P 1'
#
loop_
_entity.id
_entity.type
_entity.pdbx_description
1 polymer ?
#
loop_
_entity_poly.entity_id
_entity_poly.type
_entity_poly.pdbx_seq_one_letter_code
_entity_poly.pdbx_strand_id
1 'polypeptide(L)'
;MSNKHYISHVVDEWLCWVCYHKNQHQNSTCAMCRYEFGACAVATEPFSAKLSWFHQLLHAWSRDYATGYSLVSVHRDEAVDSSMKQLLAIPPSSMRQRLKVEFHNEPGVDAGGGVLREWFGLVSRCLFSQWFQPTHTPDVAYWFKAGTSRVVAKAIQEGQCLSVHLAIPLWKHVLGMPMTWHDLVHVDADLHQSIAWMLTHDNPPEDLALDFTM
;
A
#
# COMPACT_ATOMS: atom_id res chain seq x y z
N MET A 1 -2.77 -15.54 -21.25
CA MET A 1 -3.75 -14.51 -20.82
C MET A 1 -3.28 -13.97 -19.47
N SER A 2 -2.71 -12.76 -19.50
CA SER A 2 -1.73 -12.28 -18.52
C SER A 2 -2.39 -11.56 -17.33
N ASN A 3 -1.95 -11.90 -16.12
CA ASN A 3 -2.35 -11.40 -14.80
C ASN A 3 -2.05 -9.89 -14.56
N LYS A 4 -1.89 -9.09 -15.62
CA LYS A 4 -1.47 -7.67 -15.57
C LYS A 4 -2.63 -6.69 -15.33
N HIS A 5 -3.89 -7.12 -15.39
CA HIS A 5 -5.05 -6.23 -15.19
C HIS A 5 -5.52 -6.11 -13.73
N TYR A 6 -5.10 -7.00 -12.82
CA TYR A 6 -5.60 -6.95 -11.45
C TYR A 6 -4.86 -5.94 -10.56
N ILE A 7 -3.59 -5.64 -10.89
CA ILE A 7 -2.78 -4.69 -10.13
C ILE A 7 -3.07 -3.24 -10.56
N SER A 8 -3.35 -2.99 -11.84
CA SER A 8 -3.65 -1.62 -12.31
C SER A 8 -4.91 -1.06 -11.65
N HIS A 9 -6.01 -1.82 -11.60
CA HIS A 9 -7.27 -1.31 -11.04
C HIS A 9 -7.21 -0.95 -9.55
N VAL A 10 -6.36 -1.60 -8.75
CA VAL A 10 -6.26 -1.29 -7.31
C VAL A 10 -5.27 -0.15 -7.04
N VAL A 11 -4.30 0.06 -7.93
CA VAL A 11 -3.44 1.24 -7.96
C VAL A 11 -4.21 2.44 -8.53
N ASP A 12 -5.21 2.20 -9.38
CA ASP A 12 -6.01 3.24 -10.03
C ASP A 12 -6.97 3.98 -9.08
N GLU A 13 -7.42 3.33 -8.00
CA GLU A 13 -8.20 4.00 -6.94
C GLU A 13 -7.32 4.82 -5.97
N TRP A 14 -6.01 4.53 -5.95
CA TRP A 14 -4.97 5.31 -5.27
C TRP A 14 -4.52 6.55 -6.08
N LEU A 15 -4.91 6.65 -7.36
CA LEU A 15 -4.41 7.66 -8.31
C LEU A 15 -4.75 9.11 -7.98
N CYS A 16 -5.62 9.41 -7.00
CA CYS A 16 -5.79 10.80 -6.61
C CYS A 16 -4.50 11.41 -6.02
N TRP A 17 -3.63 10.57 -5.43
CA TRP A 17 -2.32 10.95 -4.88
C TRP A 17 -1.21 10.88 -5.95
N VAL A 18 -1.26 9.89 -6.85
CA VAL A 18 -0.31 9.73 -7.96
C VAL A 18 -0.58 10.70 -9.13
N CYS A 19 -1.78 11.28 -9.24
CA CYS A 19 -2.08 12.39 -10.16
C CYS A 19 -1.09 13.57 -9.98
N TYR A 20 -0.58 13.79 -8.76
CA TYR A 20 0.47 14.77 -8.50
C TYR A 20 1.79 14.44 -9.21
N HIS A 21 2.13 13.14 -9.34
CA HIS A 21 3.42 12.70 -9.87
C HIS A 21 3.44 12.53 -11.41
N LYS A 22 2.27 12.41 -12.06
CA LYS A 22 2.17 12.29 -13.53
C LYS A 22 1.87 13.60 -14.28
N ASN A 23 1.44 14.67 -13.61
CA ASN A 23 1.17 15.95 -14.28
C ASN A 23 2.33 16.94 -14.15
N GLN A 24 3.45 16.61 -14.80
CA GLN A 24 4.50 17.59 -15.06
C GLN A 24 4.12 18.67 -16.07
N HIS A 25 2.94 18.64 -16.71
CA HIS A 25 2.51 19.74 -17.56
C HIS A 25 1.00 19.99 -17.45
N GLN A 26 0.65 21.22 -17.02
CA GLN A 26 -0.63 21.91 -17.23
C GLN A 26 -1.83 21.52 -16.34
N ASN A 27 -1.77 21.86 -15.04
CA ASN A 27 -2.77 22.71 -14.33
C ASN A 27 -2.58 22.66 -12.81
N SER A 28 -2.82 23.80 -12.15
CA SER A 28 -2.49 24.10 -10.74
C SER A 28 -3.42 23.49 -9.68
N THR A 29 -4.45 22.74 -10.06
CA THR A 29 -5.45 22.18 -9.11
C THR A 29 -5.79 20.73 -9.45
N CYS A 30 -5.84 19.87 -8.43
CA CYS A 30 -6.35 18.51 -8.59
C CYS A 30 -7.88 18.54 -8.80
N ALA A 31 -8.35 18.05 -9.96
CA ALA A 31 -9.76 18.08 -10.35
C ALA A 31 -10.73 17.38 -9.38
N MET A 32 -10.21 16.51 -8.49
CA MET A 32 -11.01 15.74 -7.53
C MET A 32 -11.01 16.29 -6.10
N CYS A 33 -10.05 17.16 -5.73
CA CYS A 33 -9.96 17.72 -4.37
C CYS A 33 -9.77 19.24 -4.32
N ARG A 34 -9.63 19.94 -5.46
CA ARG A 34 -9.44 21.39 -5.57
C ARG A 34 -8.28 21.98 -4.73
N TYR A 35 -7.31 21.14 -4.33
CA TYR A 35 -6.15 21.58 -3.55
C TYR A 35 -5.06 22.11 -4.49
N GLU A 36 -4.53 23.30 -4.19
CA GLU A 36 -3.44 23.94 -4.94
C GLU A 36 -2.08 23.35 -4.51
N PHE A 37 -1.27 22.95 -5.49
CA PHE A 37 0.01 22.26 -5.25
C PHE A 37 1.14 23.24 -4.91
N GLY A 38 1.50 23.32 -3.64
CA GLY A 38 2.75 23.92 -3.14
C GLY A 38 3.84 22.89 -2.77
N ALA A 39 3.83 21.70 -3.37
CA ALA A 39 4.54 20.52 -2.84
C ALA A 39 6.05 20.44 -3.13
N CYS A 40 6.70 21.57 -3.46
CA CYS A 40 8.16 21.65 -3.63
C CYS A 40 8.91 21.86 -2.30
N ALA A 41 8.34 22.58 -1.33
CA ALA A 41 9.05 22.92 -0.08
C ALA A 41 9.08 21.79 0.95
N VAL A 42 8.02 20.98 1.05
CA VAL A 42 7.91 19.92 2.08
C VAL A 42 8.88 18.75 1.84
N ALA A 43 9.32 18.52 0.60
CA ALA A 43 10.20 17.39 0.27
C ALA A 43 11.56 17.46 0.98
N THR A 44 12.08 18.69 1.17
CA THR A 44 13.35 18.96 1.84
C THR A 44 13.26 19.00 3.36
N GLU A 45 12.05 18.91 3.91
CA GLU A 45 11.83 18.95 5.35
C GLU A 45 12.19 17.62 6.05
N PRO A 46 12.42 17.65 7.39
CA PRO A 46 12.58 16.45 8.19
C PRO A 46 11.39 15.50 8.09
N PHE A 47 11.62 14.21 8.37
CA PHE A 47 10.57 13.18 8.30
C PHE A 47 9.33 13.52 9.13
N SER A 48 9.50 14.06 10.34
CA SER A 48 8.39 14.45 11.22
C SER A 48 7.49 15.53 10.62
N ALA A 49 8.08 16.52 9.94
CA ALA A 49 7.33 17.57 9.26
C ALA A 49 6.59 17.02 8.03
N LYS A 50 7.25 16.16 7.24
CA LYS A 50 6.62 15.46 6.10
C LYS A 50 5.44 14.58 6.55
N LEU A 51 5.60 13.86 7.65
CA LEU A 51 4.56 13.00 8.22
C LEU A 51 3.37 13.83 8.72
N SER A 52 3.63 14.92 9.44
CA SER A 52 2.58 15.84 9.91
C SER A 52 1.78 16.43 8.74
N TRP A 53 2.48 16.91 7.71
CA TRP A 53 1.85 17.41 6.48
C TRP A 53 1.00 16.31 5.80
N PHE A 54 1.54 15.10 5.68
CA PHE A 54 0.82 13.99 5.06
C PHE A 54 -0.44 13.59 5.83
N HIS A 55 -0.38 13.56 7.17
CA HIS A 55 -1.56 13.32 8.00
C HIS A 55 -2.63 14.41 7.83
N GLN A 56 -2.24 15.68 7.73
CA GLN A 56 -3.18 16.78 7.45
C GLN A 56 -3.86 16.62 6.09
N LEU A 57 -3.08 16.25 5.07
CA LEU A 57 -3.61 15.98 3.73
C LEU A 57 -4.60 14.79 3.75
N LEU A 58 -4.25 13.70 4.43
CA LEU A 58 -5.12 12.53 4.58
C LEU A 58 -6.41 12.85 5.33
N HIS A 59 -6.33 13.69 6.36
CA HIS A 59 -7.50 14.16 7.09
C HIS A 59 -8.43 14.98 6.19
N ALA A 60 -7.89 15.93 5.41
CA ALA A 60 -8.67 16.73 4.47
C ALA A 60 -9.26 15.90 3.31
N TRP A 61 -8.58 14.83 2.90
CA TRP A 61 -9.06 13.91 1.86
C TRP A 61 -10.12 12.93 2.36
N SER A 62 -10.04 12.53 3.64
CA SER A 62 -10.97 11.61 4.26
C SER A 62 -12.33 12.25 4.49
N ARG A 63 -13.38 11.43 4.43
CA ARG A 63 -14.73 11.87 4.81
C ARG A 63 -14.91 11.76 6.31
N ASP A 64 -15.53 12.77 6.91
CA ASP A 64 -15.89 12.72 8.33
C ASP A 64 -16.89 11.61 8.62
N TYR A 65 -16.79 11.02 9.81
CA TYR A 65 -17.71 9.99 10.30
C TYR A 65 -19.18 10.41 10.20
N ALA A 66 -19.49 11.69 10.42
CA ALA A 66 -20.84 12.24 10.31
C ALA A 66 -21.43 12.11 8.90
N THR A 67 -20.59 12.08 7.87
CA THR A 67 -21.00 11.91 6.46
C THR A 67 -21.04 10.44 6.01
N GLY A 68 -20.65 9.51 6.90
CA GLY A 68 -20.67 8.07 6.68
C GLY A 68 -19.33 7.39 6.98
N TYR A 69 -19.40 6.10 7.26
CA TYR A 69 -18.26 5.24 7.57
C TYR A 69 -18.42 3.87 6.91
N SER A 70 -17.29 3.19 6.67
CA SER A 70 -17.28 1.78 6.28
C SER A 70 -17.22 0.93 7.54
N LEU A 71 -18.27 0.15 7.81
CA LEU A 71 -18.34 -0.74 8.95
C LEU A 71 -17.68 -2.08 8.62
N VAL A 72 -16.80 -2.54 9.52
CA VAL A 72 -16.27 -3.91 9.55
C VAL A 72 -16.72 -4.55 10.86
N SER A 73 -17.67 -5.48 10.76
CA SER A 73 -18.22 -6.18 11.92
C SER A 73 -17.77 -7.64 11.88
N VAL A 74 -17.05 -8.08 12.91
CA VAL A 74 -16.39 -9.40 12.89
C VAL A 74 -16.46 -10.13 14.23
N HIS A 75 -16.44 -11.46 14.17
CA HIS A 75 -16.07 -12.31 15.31
C HIS A 75 -14.55 -12.41 15.41
N ARG A 76 -14.00 -12.51 16.62
CA ARG A 76 -12.54 -12.63 16.83
C ARG A 76 -11.94 -13.84 16.14
N ASP A 77 -12.64 -14.98 16.19
CA ASP A 77 -12.17 -16.26 15.65
C ASP A 77 -12.04 -16.24 14.11
N GLU A 78 -12.81 -15.38 13.44
CA GLU A 78 -12.83 -15.23 11.98
C GLU A 78 -12.42 -13.82 11.53
N ALA A 79 -11.72 -13.09 12.41
CA ALA A 79 -11.49 -11.67 12.23
C ALA A 79 -10.80 -11.36 10.90
N VAL A 80 -9.85 -12.20 10.46
CA VAL A 80 -9.04 -11.97 9.25
C VAL A 80 -9.85 -12.20 7.98
N ASP A 81 -10.40 -13.39 7.80
CA ASP A 81 -11.13 -13.75 6.59
C ASP A 81 -12.40 -12.91 6.42
N SER A 82 -13.13 -12.65 7.51
CA SER A 82 -14.32 -11.80 7.47
C SER A 82 -13.96 -10.36 7.16
N SER A 83 -12.89 -9.83 7.75
CA SER A 83 -12.39 -8.49 7.44
C SER A 83 -11.98 -8.36 5.99
N MET A 84 -11.23 -9.32 5.45
CA MET A 84 -10.78 -9.28 4.06
C MET A 84 -11.95 -9.27 3.09
N LYS A 85 -12.95 -10.13 3.30
CA LYS A 85 -14.17 -10.14 2.48
C LYS A 85 -14.89 -8.78 2.53
N GLN A 86 -15.05 -8.20 3.71
CA GLN A 86 -15.73 -6.92 3.89
C GLN A 86 -14.94 -5.76 3.26
N LEU A 87 -13.63 -5.69 3.50
CA LEU A 87 -12.76 -4.65 2.92
C LEU A 87 -12.71 -4.71 1.39
N LEU A 88 -12.69 -5.92 0.82
CA LEU A 88 -12.72 -6.11 -0.63
C LEU A 88 -14.07 -5.74 -1.24
N ALA A 89 -15.16 -5.87 -0.48
CA ALA A 89 -16.49 -5.47 -0.89
C ALA A 89 -16.73 -3.95 -0.79
N ILE A 90 -15.84 -3.18 -0.14
CA ILE A 90 -15.98 -1.72 -0.05
C ILE A 90 -15.95 -1.12 -1.45
N PRO A 91 -17.01 -0.40 -1.88
CA PRO A 91 -17.01 0.26 -3.17
C PRO A 91 -15.90 1.32 -3.27
N PRO A 92 -15.33 1.52 -4.47
CA PRO A 92 -14.28 2.53 -4.69
C PRO A 92 -14.68 3.94 -4.23
N SER A 93 -15.94 4.30 -4.44
CA SER A 93 -16.53 5.58 -4.02
C SER A 93 -16.56 5.78 -2.50
N SER A 94 -16.58 4.69 -1.74
CA SER A 94 -16.61 4.67 -0.28
C SER A 94 -15.23 4.53 0.36
N MET A 95 -14.16 4.35 -0.42
CA MET A 95 -12.80 4.20 0.11
C MET A 95 -12.31 5.42 0.89
N ARG A 96 -12.91 6.60 0.69
CA ARG A 96 -12.61 7.83 1.46
C ARG A 96 -13.28 7.86 2.83
N GLN A 97 -14.27 7.01 3.09
CA GLN A 97 -14.93 6.95 4.40
C GLN A 97 -13.98 6.35 5.45
N ARG A 98 -14.09 6.83 6.69
CA ARG A 98 -13.35 6.25 7.81
C ARG A 98 -13.85 4.84 8.13
N LEU A 99 -12.98 4.01 8.68
CA LEU A 99 -13.28 2.63 9.06
C LEU A 99 -13.82 2.58 10.49
N LYS A 100 -15.04 2.07 10.67
CA LYS A 100 -15.57 1.69 11.98
C LYS A 100 -15.43 0.19 12.15
N VAL A 101 -14.93 -0.25 13.30
CA VAL A 101 -14.78 -1.68 13.60
C VAL A 101 -15.64 -2.03 14.80
N GLU A 102 -16.35 -3.16 14.71
CA GLU A 102 -17.16 -3.71 15.79
C GLU A 102 -16.85 -5.20 15.96
N PHE A 103 -16.54 -5.61 17.19
CA PHE A 103 -16.44 -7.01 17.55
C PHE A 103 -17.80 -7.50 18.07
N HIS A 104 -18.28 -8.61 17.53
CA HIS A 104 -19.59 -9.14 17.89
C HIS A 104 -19.65 -9.48 19.39
N ASN A 105 -20.76 -9.10 20.05
CA ASN A 105 -21.01 -9.28 21.49
C ASN A 105 -20.02 -8.58 22.43
N GLU A 106 -19.22 -7.65 21.90
CA GLU A 106 -18.28 -6.85 22.69
C GLU A 106 -18.68 -5.39 22.60
N PRO A 107 -19.35 -4.81 23.62
CA PRO A 107 -19.72 -3.40 23.60
C PRO A 107 -18.44 -2.55 23.53
N GLY A 108 -18.19 -1.97 22.35
CA GLY A 108 -17.02 -1.15 22.09
C GLY A 108 -17.05 0.13 22.91
N VAL A 109 -16.24 0.18 23.97
CA VAL A 109 -16.01 1.42 24.73
C VAL A 109 -14.96 2.25 23.97
N ASP A 110 -15.36 2.82 22.84
CA ASP A 110 -14.42 3.41 21.87
C ASP A 110 -14.20 4.91 22.07
N ALA A 111 -13.85 5.32 23.30
CA ALA A 111 -13.54 6.72 23.59
C ALA A 111 -12.18 7.20 22.98
N GLY A 112 -11.45 6.35 22.25
CA GLY A 112 -10.10 6.68 21.78
C GLY A 112 -9.52 5.82 20.64
N GLY A 113 -10.34 5.13 19.84
CA GLY A 113 -9.86 4.31 18.71
C GLY A 113 -9.15 3.02 19.14
N GLY A 114 -9.47 2.51 20.34
CA GLY A 114 -8.84 1.32 20.91
C GLY A 114 -9.22 0.06 20.13
N VAL A 115 -10.50 -0.05 19.76
CA VAL A 115 -11.04 -1.18 18.98
C VAL A 115 -10.40 -1.24 17.59
N LEU A 116 -10.27 -0.08 16.93
CA LEU A 116 -9.64 0.03 15.62
C LEU A 116 -8.17 -0.41 15.66
N ARG A 117 -7.41 0.07 16.65
CA ARG A 117 -6.00 -0.31 16.84
C ARG A 117 -5.83 -1.80 17.11
N GLU A 118 -6.67 -2.35 17.98
CA GLU A 118 -6.66 -3.78 18.29
C GLU A 118 -6.94 -4.62 17.04
N TRP A 119 -7.96 -4.24 16.28
CA TRP A 119 -8.32 -4.92 15.04
C TRP A 119 -7.19 -4.88 14.01
N PHE A 120 -6.51 -3.74 13.80
CA PHE A 120 -5.34 -3.70 12.93
C PHE A 120 -4.21 -4.58 13.45
N GLY A 121 -4.01 -4.66 14.77
CA GLY A 121 -3.05 -5.58 15.39
C GLY A 121 -3.40 -7.06 15.19
N LEU A 122 -4.67 -7.42 15.14
CA LEU A 122 -5.14 -8.79 14.83
C LEU A 122 -4.96 -9.10 13.35
N VAL A 123 -5.49 -8.24 12.47
CA VAL A 123 -5.41 -8.42 11.02
C VAL A 123 -3.95 -8.47 10.59
N SER A 124 -3.11 -7.51 11.00
CA SER A 124 -1.70 -7.48 10.61
C SER A 124 -0.95 -8.77 10.97
N ARG A 125 -1.18 -9.40 12.12
CA ARG A 125 -0.46 -10.64 12.47
C ARG A 125 -0.75 -11.82 11.54
N CYS A 126 -1.98 -11.92 11.04
CA CYS A 126 -2.44 -13.08 10.29
C CYS A 126 -2.56 -12.83 8.78
N LEU A 127 -2.66 -11.56 8.36
CA LEU A 127 -2.80 -11.15 6.97
C LEU A 127 -1.59 -11.54 6.11
N PHE A 128 -0.37 -11.46 6.66
CA PHE A 128 0.85 -11.58 5.85
C PHE A 128 1.19 -13.01 5.42
N SER A 129 0.91 -14.02 6.25
CA SER A 129 1.20 -15.42 5.89
C SER A 129 0.32 -15.92 4.73
N GLN A 130 -0.93 -15.48 4.68
CA GLN A 130 -1.90 -15.96 3.69
C GLN A 130 -2.05 -15.00 2.50
N TRP A 131 -2.01 -13.68 2.74
CA TRP A 131 -2.38 -12.68 1.75
C TRP A 131 -1.19 -11.86 1.22
N PHE A 132 0.02 -12.09 1.70
CA PHE A 132 1.22 -11.46 1.12
C PHE A 132 2.20 -12.52 0.63
N GLN A 133 3.10 -12.12 -0.27
CA GLN A 133 4.20 -12.96 -0.73
C GLN A 133 5.50 -12.48 -0.06
N PRO A 134 6.26 -13.36 0.63
CA PRO A 134 7.55 -13.00 1.18
C PRO A 134 8.57 -12.75 0.05
N THR A 135 9.52 -11.85 0.29
CA THR A 135 10.69 -11.66 -0.58
C THR A 135 11.72 -12.76 -0.34
N HIS A 136 12.51 -13.04 -1.37
CA HIS A 136 13.64 -13.97 -1.34
C HIS A 136 14.91 -13.22 -0.90
N THR A 137 14.88 -12.69 0.32
CA THR A 137 15.96 -11.90 0.93
C THR A 137 16.21 -12.36 2.37
N PRO A 138 17.43 -12.18 2.93
CA PRO A 138 17.72 -12.54 4.32
C PRO A 138 16.79 -11.83 5.32
N ASP A 139 16.53 -10.55 5.07
CA ASP A 139 15.53 -9.76 5.77
C ASP A 139 14.21 -9.86 5.01
N VAL A 140 13.34 -10.80 5.41
CA VAL A 140 12.08 -11.06 4.71
C VAL A 140 11.15 -9.85 4.82
N ALA A 141 10.82 -9.28 3.66
CA ALA A 141 9.79 -8.29 3.47
C ALA A 141 8.62 -8.89 2.68
N TYR A 142 7.55 -8.12 2.48
CA TYR A 142 6.33 -8.63 1.86
C TYR A 142 5.88 -7.82 0.64
N TRP A 143 5.36 -8.53 -0.36
CA TRP A 143 4.70 -8.03 -1.57
C TRP A 143 3.19 -8.26 -1.53
N PHE A 144 2.43 -7.40 -2.22
CA PHE A 144 0.96 -7.51 -2.27
C PHE A 144 0.51 -8.75 -3.06
N LYS A 145 -0.46 -9.49 -2.51
CA LYS A 145 -1.38 -10.30 -3.33
C LYS A 145 -2.62 -9.47 -3.66
N ALA A 146 -3.46 -9.99 -4.56
CA ALA A 146 -4.71 -9.35 -4.93
C ALA A 146 -5.53 -8.96 -3.69
N GLY A 147 -5.91 -7.67 -3.59
CA GLY A 147 -6.79 -7.17 -2.55
C GLY A 147 -6.13 -6.65 -1.26
N THR A 148 -4.86 -6.97 -0.99
CA THR A 148 -4.20 -6.54 0.26
C THR A 148 -3.85 -5.06 0.33
N SER A 149 -3.71 -4.43 -0.82
CA SER A 149 -3.47 -2.99 -0.90
C SER A 149 -4.61 -2.18 -0.28
N ARG A 150 -5.86 -2.69 -0.25
CA ARG A 150 -6.98 -2.02 0.46
C ARG A 150 -6.77 -1.97 1.97
N VAL A 151 -6.18 -3.01 2.57
CA VAL A 151 -5.88 -3.04 4.02
C VAL A 151 -4.79 -2.05 4.36
N VAL A 152 -3.69 -2.06 3.59
CA VAL A 152 -2.60 -1.08 3.77
C VAL A 152 -3.10 0.34 3.56
N ALA A 153 -4.01 0.52 2.60
CA ALA A 153 -4.60 1.80 2.34
C ALA A 153 -5.42 2.34 3.50
N LYS A 154 -6.28 1.49 4.07
CA LYS A 154 -7.05 1.84 5.25
C LYS A 154 -6.15 2.06 6.47
N ALA A 155 -5.07 1.28 6.63
CA ALA A 155 -4.10 1.51 7.70
C ALA A 155 -3.49 2.91 7.62
N ILE A 156 -3.03 3.30 6.43
CA ILE A 156 -2.46 4.64 6.17
C ILE A 156 -3.51 5.74 6.43
N GLN A 157 -4.74 5.57 5.89
CA GLN A 157 -5.82 6.53 6.08
C GLN A 157 -6.18 6.73 7.56
N GLU A 158 -6.23 5.63 8.32
CA GLU A 158 -6.58 5.64 9.74
C GLU A 158 -5.41 6.02 10.67
N GLY A 159 -4.21 6.22 10.13
CA GLY A 159 -2.99 6.50 10.90
C GLY A 159 -2.53 5.31 11.75
N GLN A 160 -2.80 4.09 11.29
CA GLN A 160 -2.49 2.85 11.99
C GLN A 160 -1.23 2.21 11.41
N CYS A 161 -0.34 1.77 12.31
CA CYS A 161 0.85 1.03 11.94
C CYS A 161 0.50 -0.45 11.74
N LEU A 162 1.00 -1.04 10.65
CA LEU A 162 0.98 -2.48 10.46
C LEU A 162 2.27 -3.08 11.02
N SER A 163 2.18 -4.23 11.68
CA SER A 163 3.34 -4.93 12.24
C SER A 163 4.12 -5.71 11.18
N VAL A 164 4.43 -5.08 10.04
CA VAL A 164 5.13 -5.73 8.91
C VAL A 164 6.11 -4.78 8.24
N HIS A 165 7.11 -5.37 7.60
CA HIS A 165 7.98 -4.69 6.66
C HIS A 165 7.55 -5.02 5.23
N LEU A 166 7.06 -4.00 4.52
CA LEU A 166 6.79 -4.11 3.09
C LEU A 166 8.07 -3.86 2.29
N ALA A 167 8.23 -4.56 1.17
CA ALA A 167 9.43 -4.45 0.35
C ALA A 167 9.61 -3.01 -0.18
N ILE A 168 10.85 -2.48 -0.18
CA ILE A 168 11.15 -1.13 -0.71
C ILE A 168 10.63 -0.92 -2.14
N PRO A 169 10.76 -1.91 -3.06
CA PRO A 169 10.21 -1.81 -4.41
C PRO A 169 8.70 -1.58 -4.45
N LEU A 170 7.97 -2.05 -3.43
CA LEU A 170 6.52 -1.85 -3.33
C LEU A 170 6.21 -0.38 -3.04
N TRP A 171 6.98 0.24 -2.15
CA TRP A 171 6.85 1.67 -1.88
C TRP A 171 7.22 2.51 -3.11
N LYS A 172 8.30 2.17 -3.82
CA LYS A 172 8.62 2.83 -5.09
C LYS A 172 7.46 2.75 -6.09
N HIS A 173 6.83 1.58 -6.20
CA HIS A 173 5.66 1.40 -7.06
C HIS A 173 4.48 2.29 -6.65
N VAL A 174 4.15 2.32 -5.34
CA VAL A 174 3.10 3.20 -4.80
C VAL A 174 3.40 4.68 -5.03
N LEU A 175 4.68 5.06 -4.95
CA LEU A 175 5.16 6.43 -5.20
C LEU A 175 5.22 6.81 -6.69
N GLY A 176 5.00 5.86 -7.61
CA GLY A 176 5.17 6.09 -9.04
C GLY A 176 6.63 6.31 -9.45
N MET A 177 7.58 5.86 -8.62
CA MET A 177 9.01 5.95 -8.93
C MET A 177 9.42 4.85 -9.92
N PRO A 178 10.38 5.13 -10.83
CA PRO A 178 10.88 4.11 -11.74
C PRO A 178 11.56 2.99 -10.97
N MET A 179 11.25 1.76 -11.38
CA MET A 179 11.90 0.55 -10.92
C MET A 179 13.20 0.34 -11.69
N THR A 180 14.27 0.02 -10.97
CA THR A 180 15.60 -0.25 -11.53
C THR A 180 16.06 -1.65 -11.14
N TRP A 181 17.06 -2.22 -11.83
CA TRP A 181 17.57 -3.55 -11.49
C TRP A 181 18.18 -3.60 -10.07
N HIS A 182 18.73 -2.49 -9.57
CA HIS A 182 19.25 -2.39 -8.19
C HIS A 182 18.17 -2.64 -7.13
N ASP A 183 16.91 -2.39 -7.46
CA ASP A 183 15.79 -2.64 -6.55
C ASP A 183 15.54 -4.13 -6.32
N LEU A 184 16.06 -4.98 -7.21
CA LEU A 184 15.90 -6.43 -7.14
C LEU A 184 16.54 -7.03 -5.90
N VAL A 185 17.58 -6.41 -5.34
CA VAL A 185 18.21 -6.84 -4.07
C VAL A 185 17.20 -6.91 -2.92
N HIS A 186 16.11 -6.14 -3.01
CA HIS A 186 15.05 -6.09 -2.00
C HIS A 186 13.86 -7.02 -2.31
N VAL A 187 13.92 -7.80 -3.39
CA VAL A 187 12.89 -8.77 -3.79
C VAL A 187 13.49 -10.17 -3.85
N ASP A 188 14.64 -10.29 -4.50
CA ASP A 188 15.35 -11.54 -4.76
C ASP A 188 16.86 -11.26 -4.83
N ALA A 189 17.56 -11.57 -3.73
CA ALA A 189 18.98 -11.31 -3.60
C ALA A 189 19.83 -12.20 -4.54
N ASP A 190 19.39 -13.43 -4.77
CA ASP A 190 20.11 -14.41 -5.60
C ASP A 190 20.01 -14.03 -7.08
N LEU A 191 18.82 -13.61 -7.53
CA LEU A 191 18.62 -13.12 -8.88
C LEU A 191 19.38 -11.80 -9.10
N HIS A 192 19.38 -10.90 -8.12
CA HIS A 192 20.18 -9.68 -8.18
C HIS A 192 21.66 -9.99 -8.35
N GLN A 193 22.19 -10.97 -7.59
CA GLN A 193 23.58 -11.39 -7.72
C GLN A 193 23.88 -11.98 -9.11
N SER A 194 22.97 -12.78 -9.64
CA SER A 194 23.10 -13.38 -10.98
C SER A 194 23.14 -12.32 -12.08
N ILE A 195 22.25 -11.32 -12.03
CA ILE A 195 22.25 -10.20 -12.98
C ILE A 195 23.49 -9.33 -12.82
N ALA A 196 23.89 -9.01 -11.58
CA ALA A 196 25.09 -8.22 -11.34
C ALA A 196 26.35 -8.92 -11.87
N TRP A 197 26.42 -10.25 -11.74
CA TRP A 197 27.50 -11.04 -12.31
C TRP A 197 27.51 -10.96 -13.84
N MET A 198 26.37 -11.15 -14.50
CA MET A 198 26.25 -11.01 -15.96
C MET A 198 26.64 -9.61 -16.47
N LEU A 199 26.30 -8.56 -15.73
CA LEU A 199 26.62 -7.17 -16.13
C LEU A 199 28.11 -6.82 -15.99
N THR A 200 28.86 -7.58 -15.19
CA THR A 200 30.28 -7.32 -14.89
C THR A 200 31.23 -8.26 -15.62
N HIS A 201 30.72 -9.34 -16.22
CA HIS A 201 31.51 -10.31 -16.97
C HIS A 201 31.15 -10.25 -18.46
N ASP A 202 32.16 -10.16 -19.32
CA ASP A 202 32.02 -9.99 -20.76
C ASP A 202 31.82 -11.35 -21.46
N ASN A 203 30.83 -12.12 -21.01
CA ASN A 203 30.48 -13.42 -21.59
C ASN A 203 29.35 -13.25 -22.62
N PRO A 204 29.45 -13.84 -23.82
CA PRO A 204 28.36 -13.77 -24.79
C PRO A 204 27.09 -14.45 -24.22
N PRO A 205 25.89 -13.88 -24.42
CA PRO A 205 24.62 -14.43 -23.90
C PRO A 205 24.36 -15.89 -24.31
N GLU A 206 24.95 -16.30 -25.43
CA GLU A 206 24.91 -17.64 -26.02
C GLU A 206 25.50 -18.70 -25.08
N ASP A 207 26.54 -18.37 -24.32
CA ASP A 207 27.22 -19.28 -23.39
C ASP A 207 26.37 -19.61 -22.16
N LEU A 208 25.44 -18.70 -21.81
CA LEU A 208 24.49 -18.87 -20.71
C LEU A 208 23.14 -19.45 -21.20
N ALA A 209 22.98 -19.64 -22.51
CA ALA A 209 21.74 -20.11 -23.15
C ALA A 209 20.49 -19.34 -22.70
N LEU A 210 20.62 -18.02 -22.48
CA LEU A 210 19.52 -17.16 -22.04
C LEU A 210 18.68 -16.71 -23.23
N ASP A 211 17.36 -16.84 -23.11
CA ASP A 211 16.39 -16.33 -24.08
C ASP A 211 15.33 -15.45 -23.40
N PHE A 212 14.61 -14.66 -24.20
CA PHE A 212 13.46 -13.91 -23.72
C PHE A 212 12.20 -14.76 -23.87
N THR A 213 11.56 -15.09 -22.75
CA THR A 213 10.24 -15.72 -22.77
C THR A 213 9.19 -14.73 -23.27
N MET A 214 8.43 -15.11 -24.31
CA MET A 214 7.29 -14.33 -24.84
C MET A 214 5.98 -14.60 -24.10
#